data_AF-A0A0G0G4C6-F1
#
_entry.id   AF-A0A0G0G4C6-F1
#
_cell.length_a   1.000
_cell.length_b   1.000
_cell.length_c   1.000
_cell.angle_alpha   90.00
_cell.angle_beta   90.00
_cell.angle_gamma   90.00
#
_symmetry.space_group_name_H-M   'P 1'
#
loop_
_entity.id
_entity.type
_entity.pdbx_description
1 polymer ?
#
loop_
_entity_poly.entity_id
_entity_poly.type
_entity_poly.pdbx_seq_one_letter_code
_entity_poly.pdbx_strand_id
1 'polypeptide(L)' 'MKKDIIVYFEDIIESIQQIEEYTSVLSNEQFSELVSIQDAVLMRFAVIGESANKIPINIRKNNKIIPWRKRSFMTIPA' A
#
# COMPACT_ATOMS: atom_id res chain seq x y z
N MET A 1 -16.77 4.20 17.49
CA MET A 1 -16.03 2.93 17.28
C MET A 1 -14.55 3.23 17.29
N LYS A 2 -13.78 2.72 18.27
CA LYS A 2 -12.33 2.56 18.09
C LYS A 2 -12.18 1.61 16.90
N LYS A 3 -11.68 2.09 15.76
CA LYS A 3 -11.23 1.15 14.72
C LYS A 3 -10.12 0.33 15.37
N ASP A 4 -10.33 -0.98 15.47
CA ASP A 4 -9.28 -1.88 15.91
C ASP A 4 -8.11 -1.72 14.97
N ILE A 5 -6.95 -1.41 15.54
CA ILE A 5 -5.71 -1.20 14.81
C ILE A 5 -5.40 -2.36 13.85
N ILE A 6 -5.87 -3.56 14.20
CA ILE A 6 -5.77 -4.80 13.42
C ILE A 6 -6.33 -4.59 12.00
N VAL A 7 -7.44 -3.87 11.84
CA VAL A 7 -8.06 -3.59 10.53
C VAL A 7 -7.08 -2.87 9.59
N TYR A 8 -6.27 -1.94 10.10
CA TYR A 8 -5.28 -1.26 9.25
C TYR A 8 -4.15 -2.19 8.80
N PHE A 9 -3.79 -3.18 9.60
CA PHE A 9 -2.82 -4.19 9.19
C PHE A 9 -3.43 -5.18 8.19
N GLU A 10 -4.69 -5.55 8.38
CA GLU A 10 -5.44 -6.39 7.43
C GLU A 10 -5.55 -5.70 6.08
N ASP A 11 -5.94 -4.42 6.02
CA ASP A 11 -6.00 -3.62 4.79
C ASP A 11 -4.65 -3.63 4.04
N ILE A 12 -3.54 -3.49 4.78
CA ILE A 12 -2.19 -3.50 4.20
C ILE A 12 -1.85 -4.88 3.64
N ILE A 13 -2.10 -5.94 4.41
CA ILE A 13 -1.78 -7.32 4.00
C ILE A 13 -2.62 -7.72 2.78
N GLU A 14 -3.91 -7.45 2.80
CA GLU A 14 -4.82 -7.72 1.68
C GLU A 14 -4.38 -6.96 0.42
N SER A 15 -4.00 -5.68 0.57
CA SER A 15 -3.54 -4.88 -0.57
C SER A 15 -2.24 -5.41 -1.17
N ILE A 16 -1.31 -5.90 -0.34
CA ILE A 16 -0.07 -6.53 -0.81
C ILE A 16 -0.37 -7.83 -1.56
N GLN A 17 -1.22 -8.69 -0.99
CA GLN A 17 -1.61 -9.97 -1.60
C GLN A 17 -2.23 -9.76 -2.98
N GLN A 18 -3.10 -8.76 -3.12
CA GLN A 18 -3.72 -8.45 -4.41
C GLN A 18 -2.70 -7.91 -5.43
N ILE A 19 -1.76 -7.06 -5.02
CA ILE A 19 -0.67 -6.61 -5.90
C ILE A 19 0.14 -7.82 -6.39
N GLU A 20 0.52 -8.72 -5.49
CA GLU A 20 1.26 -9.94 -5.83
C GLU A 20 0.45 -10.83 -6.80
N GLU A 21 -0.86 -11.01 -6.56
CA GLU A 21 -1.73 -11.80 -7.43
C GLU A 21 -1.78 -11.23 -8.86
N TYR A 22 -2.03 -9.92 -9.01
CA TYR A 22 -2.12 -9.26 -10.31
C TYR A 22 -0.80 -9.33 -11.09
N THR A 23 0.33 -9.26 -10.38
CA THR A 23 1.64 -9.13 -11.01
C THR A 23 2.36 -10.46 -11.18
N SER A 24 1.99 -11.51 -10.42
CA SER A 24 2.68 -12.82 -10.43
C SER A 24 2.72 -13.52 -11.78
N VAL A 25 1.75 -13.23 -12.65
CA VAL A 25 1.60 -13.86 -13.97
C VAL A 25 2.13 -12.99 -15.12
N LEU A 26 2.70 -11.82 -14.82
CA LEU A 26 3.12 -10.83 -15.81
C LEU A 26 4.65 -10.69 -15.81
N SER A 27 5.23 -10.65 -17.01
CA SER A 27 6.58 -10.10 -17.18
C SER A 27 6.54 -8.57 -16.99
N ASN A 28 7.71 -7.96 -16.82
CA ASN A 28 7.81 -6.50 -16.72
C ASN A 28 7.29 -5.80 -18.00
N GLU A 29 7.57 -6.37 -19.17
CA GLU A 29 7.09 -5.86 -20.46
C GLU A 29 5.56 -6.00 -20.59
N GLN A 30 4.99 -7.10 -20.11
CA GLN A 30 3.53 -7.26 -20.10
C GLN A 30 2.87 -6.28 -19.13
N PHE A 31 3.47 -6.07 -17.96
CA PHE A 31 2.97 -5.11 -16.98
C PHE A 31 2.99 -3.66 -17.52
N SER A 32 4.05 -3.26 -18.24
CA SER A 32 4.18 -1.89 -18.77
C SER A 32 3.12 -1.53 -19.82
N GLU A 33 2.57 -2.53 -20.52
CA GLU A 33 1.50 -2.32 -21.51
C GLU A 33 0.09 -2.35 -20.88
N LEU A 34 -0.06 -2.88 -19.66
CA LEU A 34 -1.37 -3.06 -19.01
C LEU A 34 -1.67 -1.93 -18.01
N VAL A 35 -2.11 -0.79 -18.55
CA VAL A 35 -2.49 0.41 -17.76
C VAL A 35 -3.51 0.09 -16.66
N SER A 36 -4.50 -0.74 -16.93
CA SER A 36 -5.52 -1.12 -15.94
C SER A 36 -4.93 -1.85 -14.71
N ILE A 37 -3.91 -2.69 -14.92
CA ILE A 37 -3.22 -3.37 -13.82
C ILE A 37 -2.31 -2.39 -13.07
N GLN A 38 -1.65 -1.46 -13.78
CA GLN A 38 -0.87 -0.40 -13.15
C GLN A 38 -1.76 0.49 -12.25
N ASP A 39 -2.94 0.88 -12.73
CA ASP A 39 -3.91 1.66 -11.96
C ASP A 39 -4.40 0.89 -10.73
N ALA A 40 -4.70 -0.41 -10.88
CA ALA A 40 -5.09 -1.27 -9.77
C ALA A 40 -3.97 -1.36 -8.71
N VAL A 41 -2.72 -1.55 -9.13
CA VAL A 41 -1.55 -1.59 -8.23
C VAL A 41 -1.36 -0.23 -7.54
N LEU A 42 -1.49 0.88 -8.25
CA LEU A 42 -1.38 2.22 -7.69
C LEU A 42 -2.46 2.48 -6.62
N MET A 43 -3.71 2.07 -6.88
CA MET A 43 -4.80 2.17 -5.92
C MET A 43 -4.52 1.37 -4.64
N ARG A 44 -3.97 0.16 -4.77
CA ARG A 44 -3.57 -0.65 -3.61
C ARG A 44 -2.44 -0.01 -2.81
N PHE A 45 -1.45 0.61 -3.47
CA PHE A 45 -0.44 1.40 -2.76
C PHE A 45 -1.03 2.61 -2.01
N ALA A 46 -2.05 3.27 -2.55
CA ALA A 46 -2.72 4.37 -1.86
C ALA A 46 -3.42 3.88 -0.57
N VAL A 47 -4.12 2.74 -0.63
CA VAL A 47 -4.73 2.10 0.56
C VAL A 47 -3.68 1.75 1.61
N ILE A 48 -2.57 1.13 1.19
CA ILE A 48 -1.45 0.82 2.10
C ILE A 48 -0.94 2.08 2.78
N GLY A 49 -0.72 3.16 2.02
CA GLY A 49 -0.25 4.44 2.56
C GLY A 49 -1.23 5.07 3.55
N GLU A 50 -2.53 5.02 3.26
CA GLU A 50 -3.58 5.53 4.14
C GLU A 50 -3.64 4.74 5.46
N SER A 51 -3.68 3.41 5.40
CA SER A 51 -3.73 2.54 6.58
C SER A 51 -2.45 2.63 7.40
N ALA A 52 -1.27 2.71 6.75
CA ALA A 52 0.01 2.93 7.44
C ALA A 52 0.05 4.27 8.21
N ASN A 53 -0.58 5.32 7.68
CA ASN A 53 -0.65 6.62 8.35
C ASN A 53 -1.55 6.61 9.59
N LYS A 54 -2.58 5.75 9.60
CA LYS A 54 -3.53 5.59 10.72
C LYS A 54 -2.97 4.74 11.87
N ILE A 55 -1.85 4.04 11.66
CA ILE A 55 -1.19 3.27 12.72
C ILE A 55 -0.62 4.22 13.81
N PRO A 56 -0.91 3.97 15.10
CA PRO A 56 -0.41 4.74 16.23
C PRO A 56 1.11 4.94 16.23
N ILE A 57 1.54 6.13 16.66
CA ILE A 57 2.96 6.52 16.63
C ILE A 57 3.84 5.67 17.56
N ASN A 58 3.30 5.15 18.67
CA ASN A 58 4.04 4.27 19.58
C ASN A 58 4.47 2.98 18.87
N ILE A 59 3.61 2.40 18.05
CA ILE A 59 3.93 1.19 17.28
C ILE A 59 4.97 1.50 16.20
N ARG A 60 4.81 2.63 15.50
CA ARG A 60 5.77 3.06 14.49
C ARG A 60 7.17 3.33 15.08
N LYS A 61 7.23 3.96 16.26
CA LYS A 61 8.48 4.22 16.98
C LYS A 61 9.18 2.96 17.48
N ASN A 62 8.41 1.93 17.85
CA ASN A 62 8.96 0.64 18.26
C ASN A 62 9.45 -0.20 17.06
N ASN A 63 8.98 0.10 15.84
CA ASN A 63 9.31 -0.63 14.61
C ASN A 63 9.99 0.27 13.57
N LYS A 64 11.18 0.79 13.91
CA LYS A 64 11.91 1.76 13.07
C LYS A 64 12.45 1.19 11.76
N ILE A 65 12.57 -0.13 11.64
CA ILE A 65 13.01 -0.80 10.41
C ILE A 65 11.97 -0.64 9.28
N ILE A 66 10.70 -0.48 9.64
CA ILE A 66 9.62 -0.28 8.68
C ILE A 66 9.62 1.21 8.26
N PRO A 67 9.69 1.50 6.96
CA PRO A 67 9.74 2.88 6.45
C PRO A 67 8.33 3.50 6.40
N TRP A 68 7.70 3.71 7.55
CA TRP A 68 6.33 4.23 7.70
C TRP A 68 6.03 5.55 6.97
N ARG A 69 7.07 6.31 6.61
CA ARG A 69 6.99 7.60 5.90
C ARG A 69 8.02 7.67 4.76
N LYS A 70 8.01 6.71 3.84
CA LYS A 70 8.46 7.01 2.48
C LYS A 70 7.35 7.86 1.85
N ARG A 71 7.70 9.07 1.40
CA ARG A 71 6.75 10.10 0.95
C ARG A 71 5.67 9.51 0.05
N SER A 72 4.42 9.89 0.35
CA SER A 72 3.24 9.62 -0.49
C SER A 72 3.57 9.98 -1.93
N PHE A 73 3.53 9.03 -2.85
CA PHE A 73 3.71 9.30 -4.29
C PHE A 73 2.57 10.14 -4.88
N MET A 74 1.49 10.35 -4.12
CA MET A 74 0.35 11.20 -4.47
C MET A 74 0.45 12.57 -3.79
N THR A 75 1.35 13.41 -4.27
CA THR A 75 1.04 14.83 -4.47
C THR A 75 1.20 15.07 -5.96
N ILE A 76 0.11 14.90 -6.71
CA ILE A 76 0.00 15.50 -8.04
C ILE A 76 -0.13 17.01 -7.75
N PRO A 77 0.84 17.86 -8.13
CA PRO A 77 0.63 19.30 -8.04
C PRO A 77 -0.56 19.66 -8.93
N ALA A 78 -1.49 20.43 -8.35
CA ALA A 78 -2.56 21.09 -9.09
C ALA A 78 -1.98 22.07 -10.12
#